data_AF-A0A0G1TUR3-F1
#
_entry.id   AF-A0A0G1TUR3-F1
#
_cell.length_a   1.000
_cell.length_b   1.000
_cell.length_c   1.000
_cell.angle_alpha   90.00
_cell.angle_beta   90.00
_cell.angle_gamma   90.00
#
_symmetry.space_group_name_H-M   'P 1'
#
loop_
_entity.id
_entity.type
_entity.pdbx_description
1 polymer ?
#
loop_
_entity_poly.entity_id
_entity_poly.type
_entity_poly.pdbx_seq_one_letter_code
_entity_poly.pdbx_strand_id
1 'polypeptide(L)'
;MKNKKQRGFTLIELLVVIAIIGLLATVVLIAVGPQRKNARIASVQLSMRNISTAGGLCIENGDTTLNTPSAGSAVCDSSLTKYGTLPTGWTYTGGTNDLTIGDETFAIFATGDSKLISCTQGGCTITTVVVTVTP
;
A
#
# COMPACT_ATOMS: atom_id res chain seq x y z
N MET A 1 -40.30 52.58 -0.26
CA MET A 1 -39.14 51.83 -0.81
C MET A 1 -38.17 51.54 0.34
N LYS A 2 -38.02 50.27 0.74
CA LYS A 2 -37.15 49.88 1.88
C LYS A 2 -35.70 49.76 1.41
N ASN A 3 -34.87 50.74 1.73
CA ASN A 3 -33.42 50.71 1.50
C ASN A 3 -32.79 49.60 2.35
N LYS A 4 -32.34 48.51 1.72
CA LYS A 4 -31.54 47.48 2.39
C LYS A 4 -30.13 48.05 2.62
N LYS A 5 -29.75 48.26 3.89
CA LYS A 5 -28.37 48.60 4.25
C LYS A 5 -27.43 47.50 3.74
N GLN A 6 -26.60 47.81 2.75
CA GLN A 6 -25.52 46.91 2.33
C GLN A 6 -24.45 46.94 3.42
N ARG A 7 -24.24 45.78 4.07
CA ARG A 7 -23.12 45.57 5.01
C ARG A 7 -21.89 45.20 4.18
N GLY A 8 -20.90 46.09 4.15
CA GLY A 8 -19.59 45.79 3.60
C GLY A 8 -18.75 44.98 4.59
N PHE A 9 -17.96 44.04 4.08
CA PHE A 9 -16.95 43.32 4.86
C PHE A 9 -15.82 44.29 5.24
N THR A 10 -15.33 44.25 6.47
CA THR A 10 -14.20 45.09 6.87
C THR A 10 -12.89 44.50 6.33
N LEU A 11 -11.94 45.35 5.95
CA LEU A 11 -10.61 44.90 5.50
C LEU A 11 -9.88 44.07 6.57
N ILE A 12 -10.11 44.40 7.85
CA ILE A 12 -9.52 43.67 8.97
C ILE A 12 -10.10 42.27 9.12
N GLU A 13 -11.40 42.07 8.87
CA GLU A 13 -12.01 40.73 8.87
C GLU A 13 -11.38 39.85 7.79
N LEU A 14 -11.13 40.40 6.60
CA LEU A 14 -10.53 39.62 5.52
C LEU A 14 -9.05 39.30 5.80
N LEU A 15 -8.31 40.24 6.40
CA LEU A 15 -6.89 40.08 6.77
C LEU A 15 -6.69 39.00 7.83
N VAL A 16 -7.52 38.97 8.88
CA VAL A 16 -7.43 37.94 9.93
C VAL A 16 -7.75 36.55 9.37
N VAL A 17 -8.70 36.44 8.45
CA VAL A 17 -9.08 35.15 7.85
C VAL A 17 -7.93 34.54 7.06
N ILE A 18 -7.27 35.32 6.18
CA ILE A 18 -6.13 34.78 5.41
C ILE A 18 -4.94 34.44 6.31
N ALA A 19 -4.76 35.17 7.42
CA ALA A 19 -3.72 34.86 8.41
C ALA A 19 -3.96 33.50 9.08
N ILE A 20 -5.21 33.21 9.48
CA ILE A 20 -5.58 31.93 10.09
C ILE A 20 -5.50 30.79 9.05
N ILE A 21 -5.97 30.99 7.82
CA ILE A 21 -5.88 29.99 6.74
C ILE A 21 -4.41 29.66 6.45
N GLY A 22 -3.53 30.67 6.40
CA GLY A 22 -2.10 30.49 6.21
C GLY A 22 -1.47 29.62 7.31
N LEU A 23 -1.82 29.88 8.57
CA LEU A 23 -1.36 29.06 9.70
C LEU A 23 -1.80 27.60 9.57
N LEU A 24 -3.10 27.36 9.32
CA LEU A 24 -3.64 26.00 9.20
C LEU A 24 -3.04 25.25 8.00
N ALA A 25 -2.80 25.92 6.87
CA ALA A 25 -2.23 25.30 5.68
C ALA A 25 -0.82 24.74 5.92
N THR A 26 0.03 25.44 6.68
CA THR A 26 1.40 24.98 6.97
C THR A 26 1.42 23.69 7.80
N VAL A 27 0.57 23.60 8.82
CA VAL A 27 0.48 22.40 9.68
C VAL A 27 0.01 21.18 8.88
N VAL A 28 -0.98 21.37 8.01
CA VAL A 28 -1.49 20.31 7.14
C VAL A 28 -0.40 19.81 6.18
N LEU A 29 0.39 20.72 5.59
CA LEU A 29 1.41 20.33 4.63
C LEU A 29 2.47 19.39 5.23
N ILE A 30 2.91 19.65 6.46
CA ILE A 30 3.90 18.81 7.16
C ILE A 30 3.32 17.42 7.45
N ALA A 31 2.02 17.32 7.73
CA ALA A 31 1.38 16.06 8.07
C ALA A 31 1.16 15.11 6.89
N VAL A 32 0.99 15.61 5.65
CA VAL A 32 0.56 14.78 4.50
C VAL A 32 1.63 13.80 3.99
N GLY A 33 2.91 14.13 4.09
CA GLY A 33 4.01 13.30 3.57
C GLY A 33 4.03 11.87 4.14
N PRO A 34 4.15 11.71 5.47
CA PRO A 34 4.11 10.39 6.13
C PRO A 34 2.79 9.65 5.91
N GLN A 35 1.66 10.37 5.84
CA GLN A 35 0.34 9.76 5.62
C GLN A 35 0.24 9.13 4.23
N ARG A 36 0.80 9.76 3.19
CA ARG A 36 0.88 9.15 1.85
C ARG A 36 1.74 7.89 1.82
N LYS A 37 2.86 7.88 2.56
CA LYS A 37 3.71 6.69 2.69
C LYS A 37 2.95 5.54 3.37
N ASN A 38 2.29 5.83 4.48
CA ASN A 38 1.48 4.83 5.20
C ASN A 38 0.32 4.30 4.35
N ALA A 39 -0.35 5.16 3.58
CA ALA A 39 -1.39 4.74 2.64
C ALA A 39 -0.87 3.79 1.55
N ARG A 40 0.34 4.03 1.02
CA ARG A 40 0.99 3.11 0.07
C ARG A 40 1.32 1.76 0.70
N ILE A 41 1.92 1.75 1.89
CA ILE A 41 2.20 0.52 2.65
C ILE A 41 0.92 -0.28 2.88
N ALA A 42 -0.16 0.39 3.31
CA ALA A 42 -1.45 -0.25 3.55
C ALA A 42 -2.07 -0.83 2.27
N SER A 43 -2.01 -0.10 1.15
CA SER A 43 -2.49 -0.56 -0.15
C SER A 43 -1.74 -1.80 -0.64
N VAL A 44 -0.41 -1.83 -0.46
CA VAL A 44 0.40 -3.01 -0.79
C VAL A 44 0.06 -4.16 0.13
N GLN A 45 -0.08 -3.92 1.43
CA GLN A 45 -0.44 -4.95 2.40
C GLN A 45 -1.79 -5.61 2.06
N LEU A 46 -2.78 -4.81 1.65
CA LEU A 46 -4.08 -5.32 1.19
C LEU A 46 -3.93 -6.18 -0.07
N SER A 47 -3.17 -5.69 -1.05
CA SER A 47 -2.91 -6.42 -2.29
C SER A 47 -2.22 -7.76 -2.01
N MET A 48 -1.23 -7.75 -1.13
CA MET A 48 -0.47 -8.93 -0.73
C MET A 48 -1.31 -9.95 0.04
N ARG A 49 -2.25 -9.49 0.90
CA ARG A 49 -3.21 -10.38 1.58
C ARG A 49 -4.16 -11.06 0.61
N ASN A 50 -4.66 -10.34 -0.40
CA ASN A 50 -5.51 -10.94 -1.43
C ASN A 50 -4.75 -12.03 -2.20
N ILE A 51 -3.47 -11.78 -2.51
CA ILE A 51 -2.60 -12.75 -3.16
C ILE A 51 -2.31 -13.95 -2.25
N SER A 52 -2.08 -13.76 -0.95
CA SER A 52 -1.86 -14.89 -0.03
C SER A 52 -3.10 -15.78 0.08
N THR A 53 -4.30 -15.20 0.10
CA THR A 53 -5.54 -15.98 0.06
C THR A 53 -5.64 -16.75 -1.25
N ALA A 54 -5.32 -16.12 -2.39
CA ALA A 54 -5.30 -16.81 -3.68
C ALA A 54 -4.27 -17.94 -3.73
N GLY A 55 -3.09 -17.77 -3.12
CA GLY A 55 -2.07 -18.82 -3.00
C GLY A 55 -2.56 -20.01 -2.17
N GLY A 56 -3.34 -19.77 -1.11
CA GLY A 56 -4.04 -20.82 -0.36
C GLY A 56 -5.02 -21.61 -1.24
N LEU A 57 -5.83 -20.90 -2.05
CA LEU A 57 -6.75 -21.56 -2.98
C LEU A 57 -6.03 -22.38 -4.07
N CYS A 58 -4.86 -21.92 -4.53
CA CYS A 58 -4.04 -22.67 -5.48
C CYS A 58 -3.66 -24.05 -4.94
N ILE A 59 -3.31 -24.12 -3.65
CA ILE A 59 -2.98 -25.38 -2.97
C ILE A 59 -4.21 -26.29 -2.92
N GLU A 60 -5.37 -25.76 -2.54
CA GLU A 60 -6.63 -26.52 -2.50
C GLU A 60 -7.03 -27.08 -3.88
N ASN A 61 -6.66 -26.38 -4.96
CA ASN A 61 -6.90 -26.80 -6.34
C ASN A 61 -5.83 -27.76 -6.90
N GLY A 62 -4.76 -28.06 -6.14
CA GLY A 62 -3.71 -28.98 -6.54
C GLY A 62 -2.58 -28.37 -7.38
N ASP A 63 -2.44 -27.04 -7.42
CA ASP A 63 -1.28 -26.40 -8.03
C ASP A 63 -0.02 -26.68 -7.19
N THR A 64 1.08 -27.00 -7.87
CA THR A 64 2.37 -27.30 -7.24
C THR A 64 3.32 -26.11 -7.23
N THR A 65 3.00 -25.04 -7.97
CA THR A 65 3.79 -23.82 -7.99
C THR A 65 2.94 -22.57 -8.11
N LEU A 66 3.41 -21.49 -7.49
CA LEU A 66 2.93 -20.14 -7.81
C LEU A 66 3.64 -19.58 -9.03
N ASN A 67 2.90 -18.83 -9.83
CA ASN A 67 3.43 -18.08 -10.96
C ASN A 67 4.31 -16.93 -10.47
N THR A 68 5.32 -16.56 -11.27
CA THR A 68 6.24 -15.48 -10.90
C THR A 68 5.46 -14.17 -10.67
N PRO A 69 5.65 -13.50 -9.52
CA PRO A 69 4.85 -12.34 -9.16
C PRO A 69 5.17 -11.16 -10.08
N SER A 70 4.24 -10.88 -10.99
CA SER A 70 4.31 -9.79 -11.96
C SER A 70 2.92 -9.24 -12.23
N ALA A 71 2.79 -7.92 -12.29
CA ALA A 71 1.49 -7.25 -12.44
C ALA A 71 0.70 -7.82 -13.63
N GLY A 72 -0.54 -8.24 -13.37
CA GLY A 72 -1.45 -8.82 -14.37
C GLY A 72 -1.27 -10.32 -14.64
N SER A 73 -0.24 -10.95 -14.08
CA SER A 73 -0.07 -12.41 -14.13
C SER A 73 -1.00 -13.08 -13.13
N ALA A 74 -1.51 -14.27 -13.46
CA ALA A 74 -2.28 -15.08 -12.52
C ALA A 74 -1.39 -15.52 -11.35
N VAL A 75 -1.97 -15.78 -10.18
CA VAL A 75 -1.21 -16.24 -8.99
C VAL A 75 -0.72 -17.69 -9.15
N CYS A 76 -1.53 -18.53 -9.78
CA CYS A 76 -1.22 -19.89 -10.23
C CYS A 76 -2.14 -20.22 -11.41
N ASP A 77 -1.97 -21.38 -12.02
CA ASP A 77 -2.66 -21.74 -13.26
C ASP A 77 -4.17 -21.95 -13.07
N SER A 78 -4.59 -22.40 -11.88
CA SER A 78 -6.02 -22.52 -11.54
C SER A 78 -6.66 -21.21 -11.03
N SER A 79 -5.88 -20.16 -10.76
CA SER A 79 -6.39 -18.96 -10.10
C SER A 79 -6.91 -17.91 -11.08
N LEU A 80 -8.12 -17.42 -10.80
CA LEU A 80 -8.66 -16.21 -11.42
C LEU A 80 -8.05 -14.92 -10.84
N THR A 81 -7.40 -15.02 -9.68
CA THR A 81 -6.77 -13.87 -9.03
C THR A 81 -5.43 -13.59 -9.69
N LYS A 82 -5.16 -12.30 -9.91
CA LYS A 82 -3.93 -11.82 -10.52
C LYS A 82 -3.14 -10.96 -9.56
N TYR A 83 -1.83 -10.90 -9.75
CA TYR A 83 -0.98 -9.93 -9.06
C TYR A 83 -1.40 -8.52 -9.46
N GLY A 84 -1.75 -7.70 -8.47
CA GLY A 84 -2.10 -6.30 -8.67
C GLY A 84 -0.89 -5.44 -9.03
N THR A 85 -1.14 -4.28 -9.63
CA THR A 85 -0.08 -3.29 -9.85
C THR A 85 0.26 -2.62 -8.52
N LEU A 86 1.51 -2.75 -8.07
CA LEU A 86 1.96 -2.10 -6.84
C LEU A 86 2.20 -0.59 -7.06
N PRO A 87 2.07 0.25 -6.02
CA PRO A 87 2.42 1.67 -6.08
C PRO A 87 3.88 1.90 -6.48
N THR A 88 4.19 3.08 -7.05
CA THR A 88 5.54 3.44 -7.45
C THR A 88 6.55 3.30 -6.29
N GLY A 89 7.70 2.69 -6.56
CA GLY A 89 8.74 2.41 -5.56
C GLY A 89 8.54 1.10 -4.80
N TRP A 90 7.47 0.35 -5.12
CA TRP A 90 7.27 -1.02 -4.65
C TRP A 90 7.47 -2.02 -5.76
N THR A 91 8.10 -3.14 -5.42
CA THR A 91 8.33 -4.26 -6.34
C THR A 91 8.12 -5.58 -5.63
N TYR A 92 7.60 -6.56 -6.37
CA TYR A 92 7.66 -7.94 -5.92
C TYR A 92 9.13 -8.39 -5.97
N THR A 93 9.66 -8.92 -4.87
CA THR A 93 11.10 -9.26 -4.72
C THR A 93 11.32 -10.77 -4.82
N GLY A 94 10.50 -11.43 -5.63
CA GLY A 94 10.45 -12.89 -5.71
C GLY A 94 9.71 -13.53 -4.54
N GLY A 95 9.74 -14.86 -4.49
CA GLY A 95 9.04 -15.72 -3.55
C GLY A 95 9.55 -17.15 -3.67
N THR A 96 9.46 -17.96 -2.62
CA THR A 96 9.57 -19.41 -2.79
C THR A 96 8.23 -19.89 -3.32
N ASN A 97 8.23 -20.29 -4.60
CA ASN A 97 7.04 -20.73 -5.32
C ASN A 97 6.81 -22.24 -5.17
N ASP A 98 7.53 -22.89 -4.27
CA ASP A 98 7.52 -24.33 -4.08
C ASP A 98 6.31 -24.71 -3.20
N LEU A 99 5.21 -25.13 -3.84
CA LEU A 99 4.04 -25.72 -3.17
C LEU A 99 4.18 -27.26 -3.10
N THR A 100 5.34 -27.82 -3.46
CA THR A 100 5.53 -29.25 -3.73
C THR A 100 5.83 -30.07 -2.48
N ILE A 101 6.16 -29.41 -1.36
CA ILE A 101 6.28 -30.06 -0.05
C ILE A 101 4.90 -29.98 0.60
N GLY A 102 4.34 -31.10 1.06
CA GLY A 102 3.06 -31.19 1.77
C GLY A 102 2.98 -30.41 3.10
N ASP A 103 3.87 -29.42 3.29
CA ASP A 103 3.89 -28.37 4.30
C ASP A 103 3.43 -27.00 3.74
N GLU A 104 2.78 -26.95 2.56
CA GLU A 104 1.96 -25.82 2.05
C GLU A 104 2.60 -24.40 2.18
N THR A 105 3.92 -24.28 2.05
CA THR A 105 4.69 -23.11 2.46
C THR A 105 5.08 -22.23 1.28
N PHE A 106 4.11 -21.55 0.66
CA PHE A 106 4.46 -20.43 -0.23
C PHE A 106 4.95 -19.23 0.57
N ALA A 107 5.85 -18.46 -0.04
CA ALA A 107 6.21 -17.14 0.46
C ALA A 107 6.27 -16.14 -0.70
N ILE A 108 5.61 -14.99 -0.56
CA ILE A 108 5.60 -13.91 -1.54
C ILE A 108 6.13 -12.66 -0.87
N PHE A 109 7.09 -11.99 -1.51
CA PHE A 109 7.73 -10.80 -0.98
C PHE A 109 7.43 -9.57 -1.83
N ALA A 110 7.12 -8.46 -1.17
CA ALA A 110 7.10 -7.14 -1.78
C ALA A 110 7.98 -6.18 -0.97
N THR A 111 8.85 -5.43 -1.65
CA THR A 111 9.73 -4.44 -1.04
C THR A 111 9.40 -3.04 -1.55
N GLY A 112 9.53 -2.05 -0.70
CA GLY A 112 9.35 -0.65 -1.04
C GLY A 112 9.32 0.20 0.22
N ASP A 113 9.60 1.50 0.11
CA ASP A 113 9.48 2.43 1.25
C ASP A 113 10.29 2.02 2.52
N SER A 114 11.41 1.29 2.33
CA SER A 114 12.24 0.65 3.37
C SER A 114 11.53 -0.43 4.19
N LYS A 115 10.47 -1.03 3.63
CA LYS A 115 9.69 -2.12 4.20
C LYS A 115 9.74 -3.34 3.30
N LEU A 116 9.76 -4.51 3.91
CA LEU A 116 9.54 -5.81 3.29
C LEU A 116 8.21 -6.33 3.82
N ILE A 117 7.28 -6.64 2.92
CA ILE A 117 6.06 -7.35 3.23
C ILE A 117 6.28 -8.79 2.80
N SER A 118 6.25 -9.70 3.77
CA SER A 118 6.36 -11.13 3.55
C SER A 118 5.00 -11.76 3.83
N CYS A 119 4.44 -12.46 2.85
CA CYS A 119 3.21 -13.20 3.03
C CYS A 119 3.46 -14.69 2.82
N THR A 120 3.09 -15.47 3.82
CA THR A 120 3.06 -16.92 3.77
C THR A 120 1.63 -17.41 3.96
N GLN A 121 1.43 -18.73 3.96
CA GLN A 121 0.16 -19.34 4.30
C GLN A 121 -0.37 -18.90 5.69
N GLY A 122 0.54 -18.71 6.65
CA GLY A 122 0.22 -18.24 8.01
C GLY A 122 -0.12 -16.75 8.13
N GLY A 123 -0.08 -16.01 7.02
CA GLY A 123 -0.41 -14.59 6.95
C GLY A 123 0.74 -13.69 6.53
N CYS A 124 0.47 -12.38 6.58
CA CYS A 124 1.39 -11.35 6.10
C CYS A 124 2.03 -10.57 7.25
N THR A 125 3.35 -10.49 7.23
CA THR A 125 4.18 -9.71 8.17
C THR A 125 4.87 -8.56 7.46
N ILE A 126 5.14 -7.47 8.20
CA ILE A 126 5.86 -6.30 7.70
C ILE A 126 7.13 -6.14 8.53
N THR A 127 8.27 -6.19 7.85
CA THR A 127 9.59 -5.99 8.47
C THR A 127 10.24 -4.75 7.86
N THR A 128 11.01 -4.03 8.66
CA THR A 128 11.83 -2.92 8.14
C THR A 128 13.08 -3.49 7.52
N VAL A 129 13.35 -3.14 6.26
CA VAL A 129 14.62 -3.50 5.62
C VAL A 129 15.67 -2.54 6.15
N VAL A 130 16.47 -3.00 7.11
CA VAL A 130 17.77 -2.39 7.37
C VAL A 130 18.68 -2.83 6.23
N VAL A 131 18.95 -1.92 5.30
CA VAL A 131 20.05 -2.11 4.36
C VAL A 131 21.32 -2.09 5.20
N THR A 132 21.78 -3.27 5.60
CA THR A 132 23.15 -3.41 6.08
C THR A 132 24.04 -3.19 4.86
N VAL A 133 24.48 -1.95 4.68
CA VAL A 133 25.71 -1.67 3.94
C VAL A 133 26.80 -2.42 4.70
N THR A 134 27.16 -3.59 4.18
CA THR A 134 28.40 -4.24 4.57
C THR A 134 29.53 -3.32 4.10
N PRO A 135 30.48 -2.94 4.98
CA PRO A 135 31.58 -2.05 4.64
C PRO A 135 32.53 -2.66 3.61
#